data_AF-A0A178EIE5-F1
#
_entry.id   AF-A0A178EIE5-F1
#
_cell.length_a   1.000
_cell.length_b   1.000
_cell.length_c   1.000
_cell.angle_alpha   90.00
_cell.angle_beta   90.00
_cell.angle_gamma   90.00
#
_symmetry.space_group_name_H-M   'P 1'
#
loop_
_entity.id
_entity.type
_entity.pdbx_description
1 polymer ?
#
loop_
_entity_poly.entity_id
_entity_poly.type
_entity_poly.pdbx_seq_one_letter_code
_entity_poly.pdbx_strand_id
1 'polypeptide(L)'
;MSDFMSDFISDFMSDSSDSTEASEHSPEATFKRGFQACLEEQETTGTFTSFATTPQFVNPGLHVEKVGSIGLPLSIRDAAAITAVCRQAPFGRKDQTVVDESVRKTWELDSSEFSLTNPAWDTYLRTLADQAYTTMGVQVATQAHKYKLLLYEEGAFFKAHRDTEKMPGMFGTLVICLPSLHTGGEVVLVH
;
A
#
# COMPACT_ATOMS: atom_id res chain seq x y z
N MET A 1 0.41 27.12 12.92
CA MET A 1 1.32 26.78 11.80
C MET A 1 0.47 26.36 10.62
N SER A 2 -0.16 27.36 10.01
CA SER A 2 -1.35 27.23 9.15
C SER A 2 -1.19 28.16 7.95
N ASP A 3 -0.05 28.10 7.26
CA ASP A 3 0.29 29.10 6.24
C ASP A 3 1.23 28.57 5.14
N PHE A 4 1.16 27.27 4.81
CA PHE A 4 2.00 26.71 3.73
C PHE A 4 1.23 25.91 2.68
N MET A 5 -0.10 26.07 2.64
CA MET A 5 -0.97 25.31 1.76
C MET A 5 -1.97 26.20 1.00
N SER A 6 -1.60 27.47 0.74
CA SER A 6 -2.34 28.38 -0.13
C SER A 6 -1.75 28.52 -1.54
N ASP A 7 -0.48 28.16 -1.73
CA ASP A 7 0.27 28.68 -2.89
C ASP A 7 0.39 27.71 -4.08
N PHE A 8 -0.34 26.59 -4.09
CA PHE A 8 -0.29 25.64 -5.21
C PHE A 8 -1.56 25.59 -6.08
N ILE A 9 -2.57 26.42 -5.79
CA ILE A 9 -3.83 26.48 -6.56
C ILE A 9 -3.98 27.77 -7.38
N SER A 10 -3.08 28.76 -7.26
CA SER A 10 -3.26 30.04 -7.96
C SER A 10 -2.96 30.03 -9.46
N ASP A 11 -2.26 29.02 -9.99
CA ASP A 11 -1.66 29.11 -11.34
C ASP A 11 -2.46 28.46 -12.48
N PHE A 12 -3.71 28.04 -12.24
CA PHE A 12 -4.62 27.59 -13.32
C PHE A 12 -5.89 28.43 -13.46
N MET A 13 -6.04 29.51 -12.70
CA MET A 13 -7.21 30.38 -12.72
C MET A 13 -6.79 31.80 -13.09
N SER A 14 -6.36 31.97 -14.33
CA SER A 14 -6.14 33.28 -14.93
C SER A 14 -6.81 33.29 -16.30
N ASP A 15 -7.90 34.06 -16.37
CA ASP A 15 -8.53 34.61 -17.57
C ASP A 15 -9.70 33.83 -18.18
N SER A 16 -10.90 34.01 -17.61
CA SER A 16 -11.96 34.73 -18.32
C SER A 16 -13.06 35.13 -17.34
N SER A 17 -13.25 36.43 -17.18
CA SER A 17 -14.40 37.02 -16.51
C SER A 17 -15.66 36.82 -17.34
N ASP A 18 -16.49 35.83 -16.99
CA ASP A 18 -17.93 35.89 -17.24
C ASP A 18 -18.64 35.50 -15.95
N SER A 19 -19.24 36.50 -15.31
CA SER A 19 -19.99 36.36 -14.08
C SER A 19 -21.38 35.82 -14.39
N THR A 20 -21.49 34.51 -14.60
CA THR A 20 -22.76 33.81 -14.40
C THR A 20 -22.82 33.37 -12.95
N GLU A 21 -23.66 34.05 -12.15
CA GLU A 21 -24.17 33.48 -10.90
C GLU A 21 -24.69 32.07 -11.22
N ALA A 22 -23.96 31.04 -10.79
CA ALA A 22 -24.41 29.67 -10.92
C ALA A 22 -25.71 29.56 -10.12
N SER A 23 -26.85 29.55 -10.82
CA SER A 23 -28.13 29.46 -10.15
C SER A 23 -28.16 28.16 -9.34
N GLU A 24 -28.41 28.26 -8.04
CA GLU A 24 -28.56 27.11 -7.13
C GLU A 24 -29.68 26.13 -7.55
N HIS A 25 -30.45 26.52 -8.57
CA HIS A 25 -31.54 25.78 -9.20
C HIS A 25 -31.24 25.31 -10.63
N SER A 26 -29.97 25.29 -11.06
CA SER A 26 -29.64 24.69 -12.35
C SER A 26 -29.96 23.18 -12.34
N PRO A 27 -30.38 22.62 -13.50
CA PRO A 27 -30.57 21.17 -13.63
C PRO A 27 -29.32 20.37 -13.22
N GLU A 28 -28.13 20.90 -13.50
CA GLU A 28 -26.86 20.28 -13.12
C GLU A 28 -26.65 20.26 -11.60
N ALA A 29 -26.92 21.38 -10.90
CA ALA A 29 -26.79 21.45 -9.44
C ALA A 29 -27.79 20.50 -8.75
N THR A 30 -28.99 20.39 -9.30
CA THR A 30 -30.03 19.47 -8.82
C THR A 30 -29.62 18.02 -9.02
N PHE A 31 -29.07 17.69 -10.20
CA PHE A 31 -28.54 16.37 -10.49
C PHE A 31 -27.39 15.99 -9.55
N LYS A 32 -26.40 16.87 -9.36
CA LYS A 32 -25.26 16.61 -8.47
C LYS A 32 -25.72 16.33 -7.03
N ARG A 33 -26.68 17.11 -6.53
CA ARG A 33 -27.24 16.93 -5.17
C ARG A 33 -28.03 15.63 -5.04
N GLY A 34 -28.88 15.31 -6.02
CA GLY A 34 -29.61 14.05 -6.06
C GLY A 34 -28.66 12.86 -6.12
N PHE A 35 -27.62 12.94 -6.95
CA PHE A 35 -26.60 11.91 -7.06
C PHE A 35 -25.81 11.72 -5.75
N GLN A 36 -25.39 12.81 -5.11
CA GLN A 36 -24.71 12.76 -3.81
C GLN A 36 -25.61 12.14 -2.73
N ALA A 37 -26.89 12.53 -2.65
CA ALA A 37 -27.83 11.95 -1.70
C ALA A 37 -27.99 10.44 -1.92
N CYS A 38 -28.08 9.98 -3.18
CA CYS A 38 -28.12 8.55 -3.49
C CYS A 38 -26.84 7.82 -3.04
N LEU A 39 -25.66 8.45 -3.12
CA LEU A 39 -24.41 7.86 -2.66
C LEU A 39 -24.32 7.81 -1.12
N GLU A 40 -24.81 8.84 -0.44
CA GLU A 40 -24.85 8.89 1.03
C GLU A 40 -25.86 7.91 1.64
N GLU A 41 -26.94 7.60 0.91
CA GLU A 41 -27.92 6.57 1.28
C GLU A 41 -27.40 5.13 1.11
N GLN A 42 -26.29 4.92 0.38
CA GLN A 42 -25.72 3.58 0.23
C GLN A 42 -24.97 3.17 1.51
N GLU A 43 -25.47 2.13 2.16
CA GLU A 43 -24.73 1.44 3.21
C GLU A 43 -23.58 0.63 2.59
N THR A 44 -22.35 1.08 2.75
CA THR A 44 -21.18 0.28 2.38
C THR A 44 -20.98 -0.82 3.41
N THR A 45 -20.95 -2.08 2.98
CA THR A 45 -20.48 -3.15 3.84
C THR A 45 -18.96 -3.07 3.91
N GLY A 46 -18.39 -2.87 5.10
CA GLY A 46 -16.94 -2.93 5.35
C GLY A 46 -16.22 -1.58 5.42
N THR A 47 -14.90 -1.63 5.59
CA THR A 47 -14.00 -0.47 5.74
C THR A 47 -13.04 -0.33 4.56
N PHE A 48 -12.52 0.88 4.30
CA PHE A 48 -11.53 1.10 3.24
C PHE A 48 -10.19 0.38 3.48
N THR A 49 -9.88 0.03 4.73
CA THR A 49 -8.64 -0.63 5.13
C THR A 49 -8.89 -1.64 6.24
N SER A 50 -7.99 -2.62 6.38
CA SER A 50 -7.97 -3.60 7.47
C SER A 50 -6.57 -3.68 8.07
N PHE A 51 -6.50 -3.68 9.40
CA PHE A 51 -5.26 -3.83 10.17
C PHE A 51 -5.46 -4.92 11.24
N ALA A 52 -4.48 -5.80 11.38
CA ALA A 52 -4.48 -6.84 12.39
C ALA A 52 -3.06 -7.12 12.89
N THR A 53 -2.94 -7.41 14.19
CA THR A 53 -1.70 -7.87 14.81
C THR A 53 -1.91 -9.28 15.34
N THR A 54 -1.07 -10.22 14.92
CA THR A 54 -1.18 -11.63 15.32
C THR A 54 -0.07 -11.99 16.31
N PRO A 55 -0.39 -12.24 17.61
CA PRO A 55 0.63 -12.59 18.60
C PRO A 55 1.18 -14.02 18.40
N GLN A 56 0.42 -14.88 17.73
CA GLN A 56 0.85 -16.19 17.28
C GLN A 56 0.82 -16.22 15.76
N PHE A 57 1.94 -16.61 15.15
CA PHE A 57 2.09 -16.67 13.71
C PHE A 57 2.76 -17.97 13.29
N VAL A 58 2.45 -18.41 12.08
CA VAL A 58 3.17 -19.50 11.42
C VAL A 58 4.45 -18.93 10.83
N ASN A 59 5.61 -19.51 11.14
CA ASN A 59 6.84 -19.07 10.49
C ASN A 59 6.76 -19.42 8.98
N PRO A 60 6.91 -18.46 8.06
CA PRO A 60 6.79 -18.72 6.62
C PRO A 60 7.87 -19.66 6.07
N GLY A 61 8.98 -19.88 6.79
CA GLY A 61 10.17 -20.52 6.22
C GLY A 61 10.76 -19.66 5.12
N LEU A 62 11.06 -18.39 5.42
CA LEU A 62 11.61 -17.46 4.44
C LEU A 62 12.95 -17.99 3.93
N HIS A 63 13.07 -18.12 2.60
CA HIS A 63 14.29 -18.50 1.91
C HIS A 63 14.59 -17.49 0.81
N VAL A 64 15.82 -16.98 0.76
CA VAL A 64 16.29 -16.03 -0.25
C VAL A 64 17.33 -16.74 -1.11
N GLU A 65 17.13 -16.80 -2.43
CA GLU A 65 17.88 -17.69 -3.33
C GLU A 65 19.42 -17.58 -3.20
N LYS A 66 19.93 -16.37 -2.97
CA LYS A 66 21.38 -16.10 -2.86
C LYS A 66 21.94 -16.10 -1.44
N VAL A 67 21.08 -16.25 -0.43
CA VAL A 67 21.47 -16.19 1.00
C VAL A 67 21.18 -17.52 1.71
N GLY A 68 20.09 -18.18 1.34
CA GLY A 68 19.57 -19.37 2.00
C GLY A 68 18.39 -19.06 2.92
N SER A 69 18.17 -19.93 3.90
CA SER A 69 17.09 -19.79 4.88
C SER A 69 17.34 -18.63 5.84
N ILE A 70 16.31 -17.81 6.04
CA ILE A 70 16.33 -16.63 6.91
C ILE A 70 15.56 -16.93 8.19
N GLY A 71 16.20 -16.71 9.33
CA GLY A 71 15.56 -16.84 10.65
C GLY A 71 14.63 -15.66 10.95
N LEU A 72 13.52 -15.94 11.64
CA LEU A 72 12.60 -14.92 12.16
C LEU A 72 12.45 -15.11 13.69
N PRO A 73 12.56 -14.05 14.52
CA PRO A 73 12.73 -12.64 14.14
C PRO A 73 14.02 -12.34 13.39
N LEU A 74 13.94 -11.42 12.42
CA LEU A 74 15.04 -11.09 11.53
C LEU A 74 16.26 -10.62 12.32
N SER A 75 17.39 -11.28 12.11
CA SER A 75 18.66 -10.93 12.75
C SER A 75 19.41 -9.85 11.95
N ILE A 76 20.27 -9.08 12.61
CA ILE A 76 21.13 -8.08 11.95
C ILE A 76 22.03 -8.75 10.89
N ARG A 77 22.55 -9.94 11.20
CA ARG A 77 23.38 -10.73 10.27
C ARG A 77 22.61 -11.06 9.00
N ASP A 78 21.40 -11.58 9.14
CA ASP A 78 20.60 -12.00 7.98
C ASP A 78 20.05 -10.80 7.22
N ALA A 79 19.71 -9.70 7.91
CA ALA A 79 19.37 -8.42 7.27
C ALA A 79 20.53 -7.93 6.38
N ALA A 80 21.77 -7.91 6.90
CA ALA A 80 22.95 -7.52 6.13
C ALA A 80 23.23 -8.46 4.93
N ALA A 81 22.96 -9.76 5.10
CA ALA A 81 23.10 -10.72 4.00
C ALA A 81 22.05 -10.50 2.91
N ILE A 82 20.80 -10.16 3.29
CA ILE A 82 19.73 -9.80 2.36
C ILE A 82 20.10 -8.51 1.61
N THR A 83 20.52 -7.44 2.30
CA THR A 83 20.87 -6.18 1.63
C THR A 83 22.01 -6.34 0.63
N ALA A 84 22.97 -7.21 0.89
CA ALA A 84 24.06 -7.51 -0.03
C ALA A 84 23.62 -8.16 -1.37
N VAL A 85 22.43 -8.74 -1.43
CA VAL A 85 21.89 -9.39 -2.65
C VAL A 85 20.66 -8.69 -3.23
N CYS A 86 20.07 -7.76 -2.49
CA CYS A 86 18.93 -6.95 -2.90
C CYS A 86 19.31 -5.86 -3.91
N ARG A 87 18.28 -5.32 -4.55
CA ARG A 87 18.38 -4.08 -5.32
C ARG A 87 17.70 -2.97 -4.52
N GLN A 88 18.12 -1.72 -4.74
CA GLN A 88 17.33 -0.60 -4.24
C GLN A 88 15.98 -0.57 -4.96
N ALA A 89 14.91 -0.42 -4.19
CA ALA A 89 13.57 -0.45 -4.71
C ALA A 89 13.31 0.79 -5.60
N PRO A 90 13.00 0.60 -6.90
CA PRO A 90 12.65 1.73 -7.75
C PRO A 90 11.28 2.27 -7.35
N PHE A 91 11.00 3.52 -7.73
CA PHE A 91 9.65 4.09 -7.68
C PHE A 91 9.18 4.41 -9.11
N GLY A 92 7.87 4.28 -9.33
CA GLY A 92 7.26 4.59 -10.61
C GLY A 92 6.97 6.09 -10.72
N ARG A 93 7.47 6.72 -11.77
CA ARG A 93 7.05 8.08 -12.18
C ARG A 93 6.42 7.95 -13.56
N LYS A 94 5.11 7.67 -13.59
CA LYS A 94 4.37 7.32 -14.82
C LYS A 94 5.01 6.09 -15.50
N ASP A 95 5.49 6.21 -16.73
CA ASP A 95 6.03 5.09 -17.54
C ASP A 95 7.52 4.80 -17.28
N GLN A 96 8.16 5.49 -16.33
CA GLN A 96 9.59 5.31 -16.03
C GLN A 96 9.82 4.75 -14.62
N THR A 97 10.69 3.74 -14.56
CA THR A 97 11.19 3.12 -13.34
C THR A 97 12.51 3.81 -12.99
N VAL A 98 12.50 4.73 -12.02
CA VAL A 98 13.69 5.49 -11.59
C VAL A 98 13.97 5.16 -10.12
N VAL A 99 15.24 5.09 -9.74
CA VAL A 99 15.65 4.98 -8.33
C VAL A 99 15.90 6.40 -7.82
N ASP A 100 15.12 6.86 -6.84
CA ASP A 100 15.29 8.15 -6.17
C ASP A 100 15.15 7.93 -4.66
N GLU A 101 16.29 7.92 -3.98
CA GLU A 101 16.37 7.73 -2.53
C GLU A 101 15.70 8.87 -1.75
N SER A 102 15.44 10.02 -2.38
CA SER A 102 14.66 11.10 -1.76
C SER A 102 13.16 10.78 -1.70
N VAL A 103 12.70 9.77 -2.44
CA VAL A 103 11.30 9.32 -2.47
C VAL A 103 11.13 8.02 -1.68
N ARG A 104 12.08 7.10 -1.82
CA ARG A 104 12.03 5.78 -1.19
C ARG A 104 13.44 5.24 -0.94
N LYS A 105 13.74 4.92 0.32
CA LYS A 105 14.97 4.25 0.71
C LYS A 105 14.63 2.85 1.20
N THR A 106 14.62 1.86 0.32
CA THR A 106 14.21 0.48 0.66
C THR A 106 14.97 -0.51 -0.20
N TRP A 107 15.31 -1.67 0.34
CA TRP A 107 15.83 -2.80 -0.40
C TRP A 107 14.68 -3.70 -0.85
N GLU A 108 14.69 -4.17 -2.09
CA GLU A 108 13.67 -5.10 -2.60
C GLU A 108 14.26 -6.38 -3.21
N LEU A 109 13.48 -7.45 -3.08
CA LEU A 109 13.58 -8.69 -3.84
C LEU A 109 12.29 -8.92 -4.60
N ASP A 110 12.41 -9.32 -5.86
CA ASP A 110 11.28 -9.77 -6.67
C ASP A 110 10.69 -11.09 -6.14
N SER A 111 9.42 -11.36 -6.41
CA SER A 111 8.75 -12.63 -6.10
C SER A 111 9.54 -13.90 -6.50
N SER A 112 10.36 -13.81 -7.54
CA SER A 112 11.21 -14.91 -8.02
C SER A 112 12.52 -15.09 -7.25
N GLU A 113 12.93 -14.11 -6.44
CA GLU A 113 14.20 -14.10 -5.70
C GLU A 113 14.05 -14.59 -4.24
N PHE A 114 12.83 -14.94 -3.81
CA PHE A 114 12.56 -15.53 -2.51
C PHE A 114 11.39 -16.51 -2.52
N SER A 115 11.40 -17.46 -1.59
CA SER A 115 10.33 -18.43 -1.35
C SER A 115 9.94 -18.49 0.13
N LEU A 116 8.71 -18.95 0.38
CA LEU A 116 8.15 -19.17 1.71
C LEU A 116 7.93 -20.68 1.79
N THR A 117 8.86 -21.39 2.41
CA THR A 117 9.02 -22.84 2.24
C THR A 117 8.18 -23.67 3.22
N ASN A 118 7.48 -23.05 4.17
CA ASN A 118 6.60 -23.76 5.10
C ASN A 118 5.20 -23.92 4.49
N PRO A 119 4.72 -25.14 4.17
CA PRO A 119 3.40 -25.34 3.57
C PRO A 119 2.24 -24.87 4.46
N ALA A 120 2.43 -24.82 5.78
CA ALA A 120 1.42 -24.27 6.69
C ALA A 120 1.20 -22.76 6.50
N TRP A 121 2.18 -22.06 5.90
CA TRP A 121 2.09 -20.64 5.60
C TRP A 121 0.96 -20.32 4.63
N ASP A 122 0.74 -21.13 3.60
CA ASP A 122 -0.29 -20.86 2.58
C ASP A 122 -1.71 -20.89 3.18
N THR A 123 -1.95 -21.79 4.13
CA THR A 123 -3.21 -21.82 4.87
C THR A 123 -3.34 -20.62 5.79
N TYR A 124 -2.27 -20.26 6.50
CA TYR A 124 -2.26 -19.09 7.38
C TYR A 124 -2.49 -17.77 6.61
N LEU A 125 -1.80 -17.59 5.48
CA LEU A 125 -1.95 -16.44 4.59
C LEU A 125 -3.39 -16.30 4.08
N ARG A 126 -4.00 -17.41 3.66
CA ARG A 126 -5.42 -17.41 3.23
C ARG A 126 -6.33 -16.95 4.36
N THR A 127 -6.14 -17.43 5.59
CA THR A 127 -6.92 -16.97 6.75
C THR A 127 -6.76 -15.47 6.99
N LEU A 128 -5.55 -14.93 6.91
CA LEU A 128 -5.33 -13.48 7.06
C LEU A 128 -5.98 -12.67 5.93
N ALA A 129 -5.87 -13.16 4.69
CA ALA A 129 -6.47 -12.53 3.53
C ALA A 129 -8.01 -12.54 3.62
N ASP A 130 -8.62 -13.66 4.00
CA ASP A 130 -10.08 -13.79 4.17
C ASP A 130 -10.62 -12.86 5.26
N GLN A 131 -9.87 -12.70 6.35
CA GLN A 131 -10.19 -11.71 7.39
C GLN A 131 -10.17 -10.29 6.81
N ALA A 132 -9.11 -9.93 6.07
CA ALA A 132 -9.02 -8.63 5.42
C ALA A 132 -10.16 -8.39 4.42
N TYR A 133 -10.48 -9.39 3.58
CA TYR A 133 -11.59 -9.33 2.62
C TYR A 133 -12.93 -9.11 3.32
N THR A 134 -13.17 -9.85 4.41
CA THR A 134 -14.39 -9.70 5.21
C THR A 134 -14.49 -8.31 5.83
N THR A 135 -13.42 -7.81 6.43
CA THR A 135 -13.36 -6.46 7.02
C THR A 135 -13.60 -5.37 5.97
N MET A 136 -13.02 -5.53 4.78
CA MET A 136 -13.19 -4.59 3.67
C MET A 136 -14.51 -4.79 2.89
N GLY A 137 -15.34 -5.76 3.28
CA GLY A 137 -16.61 -6.05 2.62
C GLY A 137 -16.49 -6.54 1.18
N VAL A 138 -15.38 -7.21 0.84
CA VAL A 138 -15.15 -7.78 -0.49
C VAL A 138 -16.06 -9.00 -0.68
N GLN A 139 -17.01 -8.91 -1.62
CA GLN A 139 -18.01 -9.95 -1.90
C GLN A 139 -17.72 -10.79 -3.14
N VAL A 140 -16.57 -10.57 -3.79
CA VAL A 140 -16.16 -11.26 -5.01
C VAL A 140 -15.03 -12.25 -4.72
N ALA A 141 -14.94 -13.32 -5.53
CA ALA A 141 -13.86 -14.28 -5.44
C ALA A 141 -12.50 -13.56 -5.60
N THR A 142 -11.67 -13.63 -4.56
CA THR A 142 -10.43 -12.87 -4.46
C THR A 142 -9.29 -13.77 -3.99
N GLN A 143 -8.08 -13.46 -4.44
CA GLN A 143 -6.86 -14.17 -4.05
C GLN A 143 -5.71 -13.18 -3.87
N ALA A 144 -4.84 -13.45 -2.90
CA ALA A 144 -3.61 -12.70 -2.70
C ALA A 144 -2.48 -13.32 -3.52
N HIS A 145 -1.72 -12.47 -4.23
CA HIS A 145 -0.56 -12.89 -5.02
C HIS A 145 0.74 -12.38 -4.39
N LYS A 146 1.73 -13.26 -4.25
CA LYS A 146 3.07 -12.89 -3.77
C LYS A 146 3.73 -11.95 -4.78
N TYR A 147 4.12 -10.76 -4.33
CA TYR A 147 4.68 -9.72 -5.21
C TYR A 147 6.16 -9.41 -4.95
N LYS A 148 6.49 -8.80 -3.81
CA LYS A 148 7.87 -8.41 -3.48
C LYS A 148 8.13 -8.56 -2.00
N LEU A 149 9.39 -8.78 -1.64
CA LEU A 149 9.88 -8.66 -0.28
C LEU A 149 10.64 -7.35 -0.14
N LEU A 150 10.34 -6.59 0.91
CA LEU A 150 10.94 -5.29 1.18
C LEU A 150 11.67 -5.32 2.51
N LEU A 151 12.88 -4.78 2.54
CA LEU A 151 13.66 -4.58 3.75
C LEU A 151 13.92 -3.09 3.96
N TYR A 152 13.42 -2.59 5.09
CA TYR A 152 13.61 -1.21 5.54
C TYR A 152 14.73 -1.19 6.57
N GLU A 153 15.79 -0.44 6.29
CA GLU A 153 16.87 -0.17 7.23
C GLU A 153 16.52 1.02 8.14
N GLU A 154 17.38 1.29 9.12
CA GLU A 154 17.23 2.49 9.94
C GLU A 154 17.21 3.77 9.08
N GLY A 155 16.24 4.65 9.36
CA GLY A 155 16.02 5.88 8.60
C GLY A 155 15.40 5.68 7.21
N ALA A 156 15.04 4.45 6.84
CA ALA A 156 14.26 4.19 5.64
C ALA A 156 12.86 4.80 5.75
N PHE A 157 12.33 5.30 4.62
CA PHE A 157 10.99 5.85 4.54
C PHE A 157 10.39 5.57 3.16
N PHE A 158 9.07 5.73 3.09
CA PHE A 158 8.35 5.82 1.83
C PHE A 158 7.37 6.99 1.92
N LYS A 159 7.50 7.96 1.01
CA LYS A 159 6.58 9.09 0.95
C LYS A 159 5.14 8.63 0.70
N ALA A 160 4.18 9.44 1.14
CA ALA A 160 2.77 9.24 0.84
C ALA A 160 2.56 9.03 -0.67
N HIS A 161 1.90 7.95 -1.02
CA HIS A 161 1.64 7.57 -2.40
C HIS A 161 0.35 6.74 -2.47
N ARG A 162 -0.19 6.64 -3.68
CA ARG A 162 -1.24 5.68 -4.00
C ARG A 162 -0.59 4.48 -4.67
N ASP A 163 -0.90 3.29 -4.20
CA ASP A 163 -0.51 2.08 -4.90
C ASP A 163 -1.09 2.07 -6.31
N THR A 164 -0.30 1.51 -7.22
CA THR A 164 -0.68 1.37 -8.64
C THR A 164 -1.00 -0.08 -8.91
N GLU A 165 -2.03 -0.30 -9.72
CA GLU A 165 -2.41 -1.62 -10.19
C GLU A 165 -1.22 -2.31 -10.87
N LYS A 166 -0.88 -3.51 -10.42
CA LYS A 166 0.26 -4.30 -10.93
C LYS A 166 -0.16 -5.45 -11.82
N MET A 167 -1.44 -5.81 -11.79
CA MET A 167 -2.04 -6.85 -12.60
C MET A 167 -3.54 -6.56 -12.78
N PRO A 168 -4.16 -6.94 -13.91
CA PRO A 168 -5.58 -6.68 -14.16
C PRO A 168 -6.47 -7.18 -13.01
N GLY A 169 -7.31 -6.28 -12.51
CA GLY A 169 -8.25 -6.55 -11.42
C GLY A 169 -7.64 -6.42 -10.02
N MET A 170 -6.41 -5.94 -9.87
CA MET A 170 -5.86 -5.62 -8.55
C MET A 170 -6.56 -4.38 -7.99
N PHE A 171 -7.20 -4.54 -6.84
CA PHE A 171 -7.92 -3.46 -6.15
C PHE A 171 -7.30 -3.07 -4.81
N GLY A 172 -6.28 -3.79 -4.33
CA GLY A 172 -5.64 -3.53 -3.05
C GLY A 172 -4.33 -4.25 -2.86
N THR A 173 -3.62 -3.87 -1.80
CA THR A 173 -2.32 -4.42 -1.40
C THR A 173 -2.43 -5.03 -0.01
N LEU A 174 -2.03 -6.29 0.14
CA LEU A 174 -1.88 -6.94 1.44
C LEU A 174 -0.41 -6.86 1.86
N VAL A 175 -0.13 -6.15 2.95
CA VAL A 175 1.21 -6.05 3.53
C VAL A 175 1.29 -6.92 4.77
N ILE A 176 2.28 -7.80 4.84
CA ILE A 176 2.56 -8.63 6.01
C ILE A 176 3.94 -8.27 6.54
N CYS A 177 3.97 -7.67 7.72
CA CYS A 177 5.21 -7.38 8.44
C CYS A 177 5.72 -8.65 9.11
N LEU A 178 6.81 -9.21 8.60
CA LEU A 178 7.47 -10.35 9.22
C LEU A 178 8.18 -9.93 10.52
N PRO A 179 8.30 -10.82 11.51
CA PRO A 179 8.93 -10.50 12.79
C PRO A 179 10.35 -9.97 12.62
N SER A 180 10.61 -8.78 13.18
CA SER A 180 11.92 -8.13 13.22
C SER A 180 11.95 -7.22 14.45
N LEU A 181 13.10 -7.10 15.11
CA LEU A 181 13.26 -6.12 16.19
C LEU A 181 13.46 -4.73 15.56
N HIS A 182 12.49 -3.84 15.75
CA HIS A 182 12.53 -2.48 15.22
C HIS A 182 11.68 -1.52 16.08
N THR A 183 11.90 -0.22 15.89
CA THR A 183 11.09 0.87 16.46
C THR A 183 10.69 1.79 15.30
N GLY A 184 9.45 2.29 15.30
CA GLY A 184 8.89 3.06 14.19
C GLY A 184 8.42 2.17 13.04
N GLY A 185 8.32 2.73 11.83
CA GLY A 185 7.87 2.00 10.64
C GLY A 185 6.35 1.89 10.54
N GLU A 186 5.63 2.80 11.20
CA GLU A 186 4.17 2.84 11.19
C GLU A 186 3.63 3.05 9.78
N VAL A 187 2.58 2.29 9.43
CA VAL A 187 1.80 2.52 8.22
C VAL A 187 0.69 3.50 8.53
N VAL A 188 0.75 4.69 7.93
CA VAL A 188 -0.28 5.72 8.05
C VAL A 188 -1.11 5.76 6.77
N LEU A 189 -2.41 5.55 6.90
CA LEU A 189 -3.36 5.63 5.80
C LEU A 189 -4.28 6.84 5.98
N VAL A 190 -4.47 7.59 4.90
CA VAL A 190 -5.39 8.74 4.82
C VAL A 190 -6.35 8.47 3.67
N HIS A 191 -7.66 8.51 3.93
CA HIS A 191 -8.73 8.33 2.95
C HIS A 191 -9.72 9.48 3.04
#